data_AF-Q6YJ37-F1
#
_entry.id   AF-Q6YJ37-F1
#
_cell.length_a   1.000
_cell.length_b   1.000
_cell.length_c   1.000
_cell.angle_alpha   90.00
_cell.angle_beta   90.00
_cell.angle_gamma   90.00
#
_symmetry.space_group_name_H-M   'P 1'
#
loop_
_entity.id
_entity.type
_entity.pdbx_description
1 polymer ?
#
loop_
_entity_poly.entity_id
_entity_poly.type
_entity_poly.pdbx_seq_one_letter_code
_entity_poly.pdbx_strand_id
1 'polypeptide(L)'
;LFIYYKSNFMFSLNYFDFFISWELCFVLTLSFMMKFPVYFLHLWLPKAHVEAPTTASMLLAGLLLKLGTAGFLRIMGSLNFIYNNFWVLISFIGMILAAVSCVFQSDAKSLAAYSSVTHMSFLLLSLSLLMLSGKVGGLMMMLAHGYTSTLMFYVIGEFYHISSSRMVYFMNSFMGSSLMFGIIFSLIFLSNSGVPPSLSFLSEFMIIVNSLVISKLFFFMIFVYFLVAFYYSLFLILSSLMGKMFINFNNWGSGITMSTVLMMFNVFWLSVFY
;
A
#
# COMPACT_ATOMS: atom_id res chain seq x y z
N LEU A 1 -5.47 1.06 18.02
CA LEU A 1 -6.37 1.55 16.97
C LEU A 1 -7.80 1.38 17.50
N PHE A 2 -8.31 2.34 18.28
CA PHE A 2 -9.63 2.23 18.92
C PHE A 2 -10.73 2.41 17.87
N ILE A 3 -11.15 1.28 17.31
CA ILE A 3 -12.43 1.08 16.65
C ILE A 3 -13.47 0.98 17.76
N TYR A 4 -14.49 1.83 17.76
CA TYR A 4 -15.66 1.61 18.61
C TYR A 4 -16.56 0.61 17.87
N TYR A 5 -16.68 -0.60 18.41
CA TYR A 5 -17.73 -1.52 17.99
C TYR A 5 -19.07 -0.97 18.50
N LYS A 6 -19.85 -0.34 17.62
CA LYS A 6 -21.27 -0.17 17.88
C LYS A 6 -21.94 -1.52 17.63
N SER A 7 -22.95 -1.86 18.43
CA SER A 7 -23.59 -3.18 18.58
C SER A 7 -24.11 -3.89 17.33
N ASN A 8 -23.93 -3.34 16.12
CA ASN A 8 -24.35 -3.91 14.84
C ASN A 8 -23.15 -4.25 13.92
N PHE A 9 -21.94 -4.50 14.46
CA PHE A 9 -20.72 -4.77 13.69
C PHE A 9 -20.33 -3.71 12.63
N MET A 10 -20.99 -2.55 12.62
CA MET A 10 -20.67 -1.48 11.69
C MET A 10 -19.52 -0.61 12.22
N PHE A 11 -18.42 -0.52 11.46
CA PHE A 11 -17.35 0.44 11.70
C PHE A 11 -17.85 1.87 11.50
N SER A 12 -18.27 2.55 12.56
CA SER A 12 -18.57 3.98 12.50
C SER A 12 -17.28 4.80 12.63
N LEU A 13 -16.87 5.43 11.53
CA LEU A 13 -15.78 6.41 11.53
C LEU A 13 -16.28 7.72 12.11
N ASN A 14 -15.88 8.04 13.34
CA ASN A 14 -16.20 9.32 13.96
C ASN A 14 -15.23 10.41 13.45
N TYR A 15 -15.82 11.52 13.04
CA TYR A 15 -15.09 12.74 12.73
C TYR A 15 -14.83 13.55 14.01
N PHE A 16 -13.75 14.32 13.97
CA PHE A 16 -13.63 15.42 14.91
C PHE A 16 -14.40 16.61 14.38
N ASP A 17 -15.54 16.88 15.00
CA ASP A 17 -16.36 18.06 14.71
C ASP A 17 -15.84 19.22 15.57
N PHE A 18 -14.65 19.72 15.22
CA PHE A 18 -14.10 20.93 15.82
C PHE A 18 -14.24 22.11 14.85
N PHE A 19 -14.72 23.24 15.35
CA PHE A 19 -14.59 24.52 14.64
C PHE A 19 -13.14 25.00 14.74
N ILE A 20 -12.34 24.64 13.74
CA ILE A 20 -10.91 24.98 13.66
C ILE A 20 -10.72 26.14 12.69
N SER A 21 -9.80 27.07 13.00
CA SER A 21 -9.40 28.11 12.06
C SER A 21 -8.79 27.48 10.80
N TRP A 22 -9.01 28.10 9.65
CA TRP A 22 -8.59 27.52 8.38
C TRP A 22 -7.08 27.24 8.30
N GLU A 23 -6.26 28.12 8.89
CA GLU A 23 -4.81 27.96 8.99
C GLU A 23 -4.42 26.70 9.77
N LEU A 24 -5.04 26.47 10.93
CA LEU A 24 -4.72 25.33 11.77
C LEU A 24 -5.18 24.02 11.11
N CYS A 25 -6.32 24.05 10.40
CA CYS A 25 -6.76 22.91 9.60
C CYS A 25 -5.74 22.59 8.50
N PHE A 26 -5.25 23.60 7.77
CA PHE A 26 -4.24 23.42 6.73
C PHE A 26 -2.93 22.84 7.28
N VAL A 27 -2.40 23.40 8.37
CA VAL A 27 -1.18 22.90 9.04
C VAL A 27 -1.36 21.46 9.51
N LEU A 28 -2.50 21.14 10.13
CA LEU A 28 -2.80 19.77 10.55
C LEU A 28 -2.84 18.83 9.35
N THR A 29 -3.53 19.19 8.25
CA THR A 29 -3.57 18.33 7.05
C THR A 29 -2.18 18.06 6.51
N LEU A 30 -1.34 19.08 6.34
CA LEU A 30 0.03 18.91 5.87
C LEU A 30 0.86 18.02 6.79
N SER A 31 0.69 18.14 8.11
CA SER A 31 1.39 17.28 9.08
C SER A 31 1.02 15.81 8.93
N PHE A 32 -0.24 15.49 8.62
CA PHE A 32 -0.66 14.13 8.34
C PHE A 32 -0.23 13.67 6.94
N MET A 33 -0.26 14.54 5.93
CA MET A 33 0.24 14.26 4.58
C MET A 33 1.77 14.07 4.50
N MET A 34 2.53 14.49 5.50
CA MET A 34 3.93 14.11 5.63
C MET A 34 4.08 12.65 6.07
N LYS A 35 3.26 12.20 7.04
CA LYS A 35 3.26 10.81 7.54
C LYS A 35 2.60 9.83 6.58
N PHE A 36 1.57 10.29 5.90
CA PHE A 36 0.90 9.61 4.81
C PHE A 36 1.49 10.14 3.51
N PRO A 37 2.48 9.46 2.92
CA PRO A 37 3.40 9.99 1.92
C PRO A 37 2.65 10.37 0.63
N VAL A 38 2.12 11.58 0.58
CA VAL A 38 1.56 12.13 -0.65
C VAL A 38 2.73 12.41 -1.60
N TYR A 39 2.49 12.23 -2.90
CA TYR A 39 3.46 12.65 -3.90
C TYR A 39 3.87 14.12 -3.67
N PHE A 40 5.13 14.47 -3.95
CA PHE A 40 5.88 15.64 -3.42
C PHE A 40 6.44 15.52 -2.00
N LEU A 41 5.69 14.97 -1.03
CA LEU A 41 6.15 14.82 0.36
C LEU A 41 6.73 13.43 0.66
N HIS A 42 6.74 12.52 -0.32
CA HIS A 42 7.12 11.13 -0.17
C HIS A 42 8.62 10.83 -0.08
N LEU A 43 9.52 11.78 -0.40
CA LEU A 43 10.96 11.51 -0.58
C LEU A 43 11.67 10.93 0.65
N TRP A 44 11.15 11.19 1.85
CA TRP A 44 11.71 10.63 3.09
C TRP A 44 11.52 9.12 3.16
N LEU A 45 10.44 8.60 2.58
CA LEU A 45 10.01 7.21 2.75
C LEU A 45 10.97 6.23 2.07
N PRO A 46 11.34 6.38 0.77
CA PRO A 46 12.33 5.51 0.15
C PRO A 46 13.68 5.53 0.88
N LYS A 47 14.14 6.71 1.33
CA LYS A 47 15.40 6.84 2.07
C LYS A 47 15.34 6.11 3.41
N ALA A 48 14.27 6.33 4.18
CA ALA A 48 14.07 5.69 5.47
C ALA A 48 14.03 4.15 5.37
N HIS A 49 13.32 3.61 4.37
CA HIS A 49 13.25 2.16 4.18
C HIS A 49 14.58 1.53 3.72
N VAL A 50 15.33 2.23 2.88
CA VAL A 50 16.61 1.72 2.36
C VAL A 50 17.65 1.63 3.48
N GLU A 51 17.70 2.60 4.39
CA GLU A 51 18.66 2.65 5.49
C GLU A 51 18.24 1.82 6.70
N ALA A 52 16.93 1.67 6.94
CA ALA A 52 16.42 0.94 8.10
C ALA A 52 16.67 -0.59 8.03
N PRO A 53 16.87 -1.24 9.19
CA PRO A 53 16.86 -2.70 9.28
C PRO A 53 15.49 -3.27 8.85
N THR A 54 15.47 -4.53 8.44
CA THR A 54 14.29 -5.22 7.91
C THR A 54 13.09 -5.14 8.88
N THR A 55 13.33 -5.38 10.17
CA THR A 55 12.30 -5.27 11.22
C THR A 55 11.71 -3.87 11.37
N ALA A 56 12.54 -2.83 11.35
CA ALA A 56 12.06 -1.45 11.40
C ALA A 56 11.28 -1.08 10.14
N SER A 57 11.72 -1.54 8.96
CA SER A 57 10.99 -1.32 7.70
C SER A 57 9.61 -1.99 7.71
N MET A 58 9.47 -3.17 8.32
CA MET A 58 8.17 -3.83 8.52
C MET A 58 7.26 -3.01 9.44
N LEU A 59 7.75 -2.55 10.59
CA LEU A 59 6.95 -1.73 11.51
C LEU A 59 6.51 -0.40 10.86
N LEU A 60 7.41 0.23 10.10
CA LEU A 60 7.13 1.50 9.44
C LEU A 60 6.06 1.33 8.36
N ALA A 61 6.22 0.33 7.50
CA ALA A 61 5.24 0.02 6.47
C ALA A 61 3.90 -0.40 7.08
N GLY A 62 3.91 -1.32 8.05
CA GLY A 62 2.70 -1.90 8.62
C GLY A 62 1.87 -0.95 9.49
N LEU A 63 2.52 -0.11 10.30
CA LEU A 63 1.85 0.68 11.34
C LEU A 63 1.98 2.19 11.14
N LEU A 64 3.19 2.72 10.93
CA LEU A 64 3.43 4.16 10.98
C LEU A 64 2.67 4.92 9.89
N LEU A 65 2.68 4.41 8.66
CA LEU A 65 1.92 5.03 7.55
C LEU A 65 0.41 5.02 7.82
N LYS A 66 -0.09 3.99 8.53
CA LYS A 66 -1.51 3.80 8.85
C LYS A 66 -1.99 4.73 9.97
N LEU A 67 -1.09 5.14 10.86
CA LEU A 67 -1.39 6.19 11.84
C LEU A 67 -1.56 7.56 11.17
N GLY A 68 -0.80 7.84 10.10
CA GLY A 68 -0.94 9.05 9.30
C GLY A 68 -2.31 9.15 8.65
N THR A 69 -2.73 8.10 7.96
CA THR A 69 -4.05 8.01 7.31
C THR A 69 -5.20 8.05 8.30
N ALA A 70 -5.08 7.38 9.45
CA ALA A 70 -6.10 7.42 10.51
C ALA A 70 -6.28 8.82 11.10
N GLY A 71 -5.19 9.59 11.23
CA GLY A 71 -5.26 10.99 11.66
C GLY A 71 -5.92 11.88 10.61
N PHE A 72 -5.53 11.74 9.35
CA PHE A 72 -6.15 12.47 8.24
C PHE A 72 -7.66 12.19 8.13
N LEU A 73 -8.06 10.92 8.23
CA LEU A 73 -9.46 10.48 8.26
C LEU A 73 -10.31 11.24 9.27
N ARG A 74 -9.79 11.52 10.47
CA ARG A 74 -10.53 12.21 11.52
C ARG A 74 -10.70 13.71 11.27
N ILE A 75 -9.69 14.32 10.64
CA ILE A 75 -9.68 15.76 10.32
C ILE A 75 -10.55 16.07 9.10
N MET A 76 -10.79 15.09 8.22
CA MET A 76 -11.62 15.27 7.03
C MET A 76 -13.01 15.86 7.32
N GLY A 77 -13.60 15.60 8.48
CA GLY A 77 -14.88 16.22 8.87
C GLY A 77 -14.79 17.72 9.16
N SER A 78 -13.62 18.18 9.63
CA SER A 78 -13.33 19.60 9.91
C SER A 78 -12.82 20.39 8.70
N LEU A 79 -12.43 19.69 7.62
CA LEU A 79 -12.06 20.34 6.37
C LEU A 79 -13.31 20.83 5.66
N ASN A 80 -13.56 22.14 5.71
CA ASN A 80 -14.57 22.74 4.84
C ASN A 80 -14.26 22.37 3.38
N PHE A 81 -15.25 21.76 2.72
CA PHE A 81 -15.21 21.07 1.42
C PHE A 81 -14.56 21.79 0.22
N ILE A 82 -14.11 23.03 0.40
CA ILE A 82 -13.63 23.95 -0.65
C ILE A 82 -12.37 23.41 -1.35
N TYR A 83 -11.61 22.50 -0.74
CA TYR A 83 -10.31 22.03 -1.27
C TYR A 83 -10.21 20.57 -1.71
N ASN A 84 -11.31 19.81 -1.72
CA ASN A 84 -11.25 18.40 -2.10
C ASN A 84 -10.69 18.18 -3.51
N ASN A 85 -10.97 19.08 -4.45
CA ASN A 85 -10.50 18.98 -5.84
C ASN A 85 -8.97 19.00 -5.95
N PHE A 86 -8.28 19.78 -5.11
CA PHE A 86 -6.82 19.84 -5.11
C PHE A 86 -6.21 18.50 -4.69
N TRP A 87 -6.75 17.90 -3.63
CA TRP A 87 -6.29 16.60 -3.13
C TRP A 87 -6.56 15.46 -4.11
N VAL A 88 -7.71 15.50 -4.79
CA VAL A 88 -8.03 14.56 -5.87
C VAL A 88 -6.98 14.64 -6.98
N LEU A 89 -6.62 15.85 -7.45
CA LEU A 89 -5.61 16.01 -8.50
C LEU A 89 -4.24 15.49 -8.08
N ILE A 90 -3.79 15.82 -6.87
CA ILE A 90 -2.51 15.31 -6.34
C ILE A 90 -2.52 13.79 -6.23
N SER A 91 -3.64 13.18 -5.81
CA SER A 91 -3.74 11.74 -5.69
C SER A 91 -3.57 11.02 -7.04
N PHE A 92 -4.16 11.54 -8.11
CA PHE A 92 -4.02 10.96 -9.46
C PHE A 92 -2.61 11.12 -10.02
N ILE A 93 -2.08 12.33 -9.97
CA ILE A 93 -0.73 12.63 -10.46
C ILE A 93 0.28 11.80 -9.67
N GLY A 94 0.10 11.74 -8.35
CA GLY A 94 0.98 11.02 -7.45
C GLY A 94 0.98 9.52 -7.67
N MET A 95 -0.20 8.93 -7.86
CA MET A 95 -0.37 7.51 -8.16
C MET A 95 0.39 7.11 -9.44
N ILE A 96 0.20 7.87 -10.53
CA ILE A 96 0.83 7.54 -11.83
C ILE A 96 2.35 7.75 -11.75
N LEU A 97 2.80 8.89 -11.24
CA LEU A 97 4.23 9.20 -11.21
C LEU A 97 5.00 8.28 -10.26
N ALA A 98 4.41 7.92 -9.10
CA ALA A 98 5.02 6.94 -8.22
C ALA A 98 5.07 5.55 -8.88
N ALA A 99 4.04 5.14 -9.63
CA ALA A 99 4.04 3.86 -10.32
C ALA A 99 5.11 3.79 -11.41
N VAL A 100 5.28 4.88 -12.16
CA VAL A 100 6.37 5.01 -13.15
C VAL A 100 7.73 4.97 -12.46
N SER A 101 7.89 5.61 -11.30
CA SER A 101 9.15 5.55 -10.54
C SER A 101 9.50 4.14 -10.07
N CYS A 102 8.51 3.29 -9.75
CA CYS A 102 8.75 1.88 -9.41
C CYS A 102 9.40 1.10 -10.54
N VAL A 103 9.04 1.38 -11.81
CA VAL A 103 9.58 0.66 -12.97
C VAL A 103 11.07 0.90 -13.14
N PHE A 104 11.54 2.11 -12.85
CA PHE A 104 12.95 2.49 -13.02
C PHE A 104 13.82 2.18 -11.80
N GLN A 105 13.26 1.63 -10.73
CA GLN A 105 13.99 1.43 -9.50
C GLN A 105 14.82 0.13 -9.54
N SER A 106 16.15 0.25 -9.41
CA SER A 106 17.07 -0.89 -9.41
C SER A 106 17.18 -1.60 -8.06
N ASP A 107 16.87 -0.91 -6.97
CA ASP A 107 16.96 -1.39 -5.59
C ASP A 107 15.59 -1.93 -5.11
N ALA A 108 15.56 -3.18 -4.65
CA ALA A 108 14.32 -3.87 -4.28
C ALA A 108 13.58 -3.20 -3.09
N LYS A 109 14.32 -2.78 -2.05
CA LYS A 109 13.71 -2.08 -0.89
C LYS A 109 13.08 -0.75 -1.28
N SER A 110 13.75 0.03 -2.13
CA SER A 110 13.19 1.29 -2.62
C SER A 110 12.01 1.08 -3.56
N LEU A 111 12.01 -0.01 -4.35
CA LEU A 111 10.86 -0.34 -5.19
C LEU A 111 9.63 -0.63 -4.32
N ALA A 112 9.79 -1.44 -3.27
CA ALA A 112 8.72 -1.69 -2.29
C ALA A 112 8.26 -0.41 -1.55
N ALA A 113 9.18 0.53 -1.32
CA ALA A 113 8.85 1.85 -0.78
C ALA A 113 8.02 2.68 -1.78
N TYR A 114 8.41 2.76 -3.06
CA TYR A 114 7.63 3.50 -4.05
C TYR A 114 6.26 2.86 -4.33
N SER A 115 6.15 1.52 -4.29
CA SER A 115 4.84 0.87 -4.37
C SER A 115 3.95 1.17 -3.16
N SER A 116 4.53 1.42 -1.97
CA SER A 116 3.74 1.93 -0.85
C SER A 116 3.21 3.34 -1.10
N VAL A 117 3.99 4.21 -1.77
CA VAL A 117 3.55 5.56 -2.15
C VAL A 117 2.41 5.53 -3.17
N THR A 118 2.42 4.57 -4.12
CA THR A 118 1.32 4.40 -5.09
C THR A 118 0.02 4.01 -4.40
N HIS A 119 0.05 2.98 -3.56
CA HIS A 119 -1.13 2.51 -2.82
C HIS A 119 -1.64 3.54 -1.83
N MET A 120 -0.75 4.30 -1.19
CA MET A 120 -1.15 5.41 -0.34
C MET A 120 -1.78 6.54 -1.17
N SER A 121 -1.26 6.88 -2.35
CA SER A 121 -1.92 7.84 -3.25
C SER A 121 -3.32 7.38 -3.67
N PHE A 122 -3.52 6.06 -3.88
CA PHE A 122 -4.83 5.47 -4.14
C PHE A 122 -5.80 5.63 -2.95
N LEU A 123 -5.28 5.47 -1.73
CA LEU A 123 -6.03 5.72 -0.51
C LEU A 123 -6.40 7.21 -0.39
N LEU A 124 -5.51 8.15 -0.76
CA LEU A 124 -5.81 9.58 -0.72
C LEU A 124 -7.03 9.90 -1.59
N LEU A 125 -7.05 9.34 -2.81
CA LEU A 125 -8.17 9.47 -3.71
C LEU A 125 -9.45 9.05 -2.99
N SER A 126 -9.48 7.83 -2.44
CA SER A 126 -10.66 7.29 -1.73
C SER A 126 -11.20 8.19 -0.62
N LEU A 127 -10.29 8.79 0.18
CA LEU A 127 -10.66 9.64 1.30
C LEU A 127 -11.16 11.01 0.82
N SER A 128 -10.53 11.55 -0.23
CA SER A 128 -10.92 12.83 -0.83
C SER A 128 -12.32 12.83 -1.47
N LEU A 129 -12.82 11.66 -1.88
CA LEU A 129 -14.18 11.52 -2.43
C LEU A 129 -15.28 11.67 -1.36
N LEU A 130 -14.96 11.49 -0.07
CA LEU A 130 -15.87 11.61 1.08
C LEU A 130 -17.14 10.73 1.06
N MET A 131 -17.26 9.79 0.12
CA MET A 131 -18.35 8.80 0.08
C MET A 131 -18.18 7.72 1.15
N LEU A 132 -19.28 7.19 1.69
CA LEU A 132 -19.24 6.13 2.70
C LEU A 132 -18.52 4.87 2.18
N SER A 133 -18.86 4.44 0.98
CA SER A 133 -18.20 3.35 0.25
C SER A 133 -16.70 3.62 0.04
N GLY A 134 -16.33 4.87 -0.24
CA GLY A 134 -14.93 5.28 -0.41
C GLY A 134 -14.13 5.15 0.88
N LYS A 135 -14.75 5.49 2.03
CA LYS A 135 -14.14 5.34 3.35
C LYS A 135 -13.94 3.87 3.72
N VAL A 136 -14.92 3.02 3.46
CA VAL A 136 -14.80 1.57 3.66
C VAL A 136 -13.69 1.01 2.77
N GLY A 137 -13.64 1.41 1.49
CA GLY A 137 -12.55 1.05 0.58
C GLY A 137 -11.17 1.51 1.06
N GLY A 138 -11.07 2.74 1.58
CA GLY A 138 -9.84 3.28 2.15
C GLY A 138 -9.37 2.55 3.41
N LEU A 139 -10.30 2.16 4.30
CA LEU A 139 -10.00 1.31 5.46
C LEU A 139 -9.46 -0.07 5.03
N MET A 140 -10.13 -0.70 4.07
CA MET A 140 -9.69 -1.97 3.51
C MET A 140 -8.31 -1.84 2.87
N MET A 141 -8.05 -0.73 2.17
CA MET A 141 -6.75 -0.45 1.56
C MET A 141 -5.64 -0.34 2.63
N MET A 142 -5.92 0.30 3.78
CA MET A 142 -4.94 0.38 4.87
C MET A 142 -4.55 -0.99 5.40
N LEU A 143 -5.53 -1.88 5.58
CA LEU A 143 -5.32 -3.23 6.07
C LEU A 143 -4.59 -4.09 5.02
N ALA A 144 -5.10 -4.11 3.79
CA ALA A 144 -4.52 -4.86 2.66
C ALA A 144 -3.07 -4.44 2.42
N HIS A 145 -2.84 -3.15 2.29
CA HIS A 145 -1.50 -2.63 2.11
C HIS A 145 -0.61 -2.87 3.34
N GLY A 146 -1.17 -2.85 4.55
CA GLY A 146 -0.47 -3.22 5.78
C GLY A 146 0.13 -4.62 5.73
N TYR A 147 -0.66 -5.62 5.34
CA TYR A 147 -0.18 -7.01 5.25
C TYR A 147 0.74 -7.25 4.05
N THR A 148 0.44 -6.68 2.88
CA THR A 148 1.27 -6.87 1.67
C THR A 148 2.65 -6.22 1.83
N SER A 149 2.71 -4.99 2.35
CA SER A 149 3.99 -4.27 2.47
C SER A 149 4.92 -4.86 3.53
N THR A 150 4.40 -5.30 4.68
CA THR A 150 5.21 -5.97 5.70
C THR A 150 5.84 -7.25 5.14
N LEU A 151 5.06 -8.03 4.40
CA LEU A 151 5.53 -9.23 3.71
C LEU A 151 6.55 -8.93 2.61
N MET A 152 6.34 -7.90 1.79
CA MET A 152 7.33 -7.49 0.78
C MET A 152 8.67 -7.14 1.43
N PHE A 153 8.67 -6.30 2.47
CA PHE A 153 9.90 -5.91 3.18
C PHE A 153 10.56 -7.09 3.89
N TYR A 154 9.77 -8.02 4.43
CA TYR A 154 10.28 -9.26 5.02
C TYR A 154 11.04 -10.08 3.99
N VAL A 155 10.42 -10.40 2.86
CA VAL A 155 11.01 -11.29 1.84
C VAL A 155 12.24 -10.67 1.18
N ILE A 156 12.21 -9.36 0.88
CA ILE A 156 13.38 -8.63 0.39
C ILE A 156 14.50 -8.62 1.45
N GLY A 157 14.14 -8.57 2.73
CA GLY A 157 15.06 -8.64 3.85
C GLY A 157 15.78 -9.97 3.97
N GLU A 158 15.04 -11.07 3.92
CA GLU A 158 15.60 -12.44 3.94
C GLU A 158 16.57 -12.65 2.76
N PHE A 159 16.22 -12.17 1.56
CA PHE A 159 17.15 -12.19 0.44
C PHE A 159 18.44 -11.41 0.73
N TYR A 160 18.32 -10.20 1.28
CA TYR A 160 19.48 -9.37 1.59
C TYR A 160 20.41 -10.02 2.62
N HIS A 161 19.88 -10.72 3.62
CA HIS A 161 20.69 -11.44 4.60
C HIS A 161 21.54 -12.56 3.98
N ILE A 162 21.10 -13.16 2.88
CA ILE A 162 21.80 -14.27 2.22
C ILE A 162 22.71 -13.76 1.11
N SER A 163 22.21 -12.88 0.24
CA SER A 163 22.95 -12.43 -0.95
C SER A 163 23.85 -11.23 -0.68
N SER A 164 23.69 -10.54 0.46
CA SER A 164 24.32 -9.25 0.79
C SER A 164 24.07 -8.14 -0.26
N SER A 165 23.13 -8.35 -1.19
CA SER A 165 22.81 -7.46 -2.29
C SER A 165 21.34 -7.10 -2.30
N ARG A 166 21.01 -5.89 -2.75
CA ARG A 166 19.62 -5.38 -2.83
C ARG A 166 19.14 -5.13 -4.26
N MET A 167 20.02 -5.36 -5.23
CA MET A 167 19.74 -5.08 -6.63
C MET A 167 18.75 -6.10 -7.18
N VAL A 168 17.70 -5.60 -7.83
CA VAL A 168 16.65 -6.41 -8.46
C VAL A 168 17.26 -7.39 -9.48
N TYR A 169 18.30 -7.00 -10.21
CA TYR A 169 18.95 -7.85 -11.21
C TYR A 169 19.67 -9.08 -10.63
N PHE A 170 20.01 -9.07 -9.34
CA PHE A 170 20.62 -10.21 -8.66
C PHE A 170 19.59 -11.06 -7.90
N MET A 171 18.35 -10.58 -7.78
CA MET A 171 17.23 -11.34 -7.23
C MET A 171 16.80 -12.39 -8.25
N ASN A 172 17.44 -13.56 -8.22
CA ASN A 172 17.16 -14.67 -9.13
C ASN A 172 16.97 -15.98 -8.34
N SER A 173 16.46 -17.00 -9.02
CA SER A 173 16.47 -18.42 -8.62
C SER A 173 15.71 -18.79 -7.33
N PHE A 174 14.61 -18.10 -7.03
CA PHE A 174 13.80 -18.43 -5.84
C PHE A 174 13.21 -19.84 -5.92
N MET A 175 12.71 -20.28 -7.09
CA MET A 175 12.19 -21.64 -7.24
C MET A 175 13.27 -22.72 -7.13
N GLY A 176 14.49 -22.43 -7.59
CA GLY A 176 15.62 -23.35 -7.46
C GLY A 176 16.05 -23.55 -6.02
N SER A 177 15.91 -22.50 -5.19
CA SER A 177 16.24 -22.56 -3.77
C SER A 177 15.20 -23.26 -2.89
N SER A 178 13.97 -22.77 -2.93
CA SER A 178 12.85 -23.30 -2.17
C SER A 178 11.55 -22.92 -2.87
N LEU A 179 10.81 -23.94 -3.32
CA LEU A 179 9.54 -23.79 -4.03
C LEU A 179 8.55 -22.92 -3.22
N MET A 180 8.51 -23.12 -1.90
CA MET A 180 7.61 -22.38 -1.01
C MET A 180 7.91 -20.88 -0.99
N PHE A 181 9.19 -20.49 -0.96
CA PHE A 181 9.57 -19.08 -0.96
C PHE A 181 9.22 -18.42 -2.29
N GLY A 182 9.45 -19.09 -3.43
CA GLY A 182 9.05 -18.58 -4.73
C GLY A 182 7.53 -18.42 -4.89
N ILE A 183 6.74 -19.35 -4.36
CA ILE A 183 5.26 -19.22 -4.34
C ILE A 183 4.83 -18.05 -3.42
N ILE A 184 5.40 -17.93 -2.23
CA ILE A 184 5.06 -16.84 -1.30
C ILE A 184 5.42 -15.49 -1.92
N PHE A 185 6.61 -15.35 -2.51
CA PHE A 185 7.03 -14.14 -3.20
C PHE A 185 6.06 -13.76 -4.33
N SER A 186 5.70 -14.71 -5.20
CA SER A 186 4.78 -14.43 -6.30
C SER A 186 3.40 -14.01 -5.79
N LEU A 187 2.86 -14.67 -4.77
CA LEU A 187 1.58 -14.30 -4.16
C LEU A 187 1.59 -12.88 -3.58
N ILE A 188 2.69 -12.47 -2.94
CA ILE A 188 2.85 -11.12 -2.38
C ILE A 188 2.89 -10.05 -3.49
N PHE A 189 3.62 -10.29 -4.57
CA PHE A 189 3.68 -9.31 -5.67
C PHE A 189 2.39 -9.27 -6.49
N LEU A 190 1.69 -10.40 -6.64
CA LEU A 190 0.37 -10.46 -7.27
C LEU A 190 -0.69 -9.69 -6.46
N SER A 191 -0.68 -9.83 -5.14
CA SER A 191 -1.58 -9.05 -4.27
C SER A 191 -1.23 -7.57 -4.23
N ASN A 192 0.05 -7.21 -4.37
CA ASN A 192 0.47 -5.81 -4.53
C ASN A 192 -0.04 -5.21 -5.86
N SER A 193 -0.16 -5.99 -6.94
CA SER A 193 -0.80 -5.50 -8.18
C SER A 193 -2.32 -5.58 -8.19
N GLY A 194 -2.96 -5.89 -7.06
CA GLY A 194 -4.43 -5.93 -6.98
C GLY A 194 -5.06 -7.08 -7.76
N VAL A 195 -4.43 -8.24 -7.86
CA VAL A 195 -5.01 -9.41 -8.56
C VAL A 195 -6.08 -10.09 -7.68
N PRO A 196 -7.25 -10.48 -8.23
CA PRO A 196 -8.24 -11.28 -7.49
C PRO A 196 -7.65 -12.66 -7.12
N PRO A 197 -7.85 -13.20 -5.89
CA PRO A 197 -8.82 -12.83 -4.84
C PRO A 197 -8.25 -11.99 -3.67
N SER A 198 -7.23 -11.15 -3.89
CA SER A 198 -6.58 -10.40 -2.82
C SER A 198 -7.47 -9.34 -2.13
N LEU A 199 -7.17 -9.01 -0.87
CA LEU A 199 -7.84 -7.90 -0.17
C LEU A 199 -7.58 -6.55 -0.86
N SER A 200 -6.38 -6.37 -1.45
CA SER A 200 -6.01 -5.17 -2.21
C SER A 200 -6.95 -4.95 -3.40
N PHE A 201 -7.26 -6.02 -4.15
CA PHE A 201 -8.22 -5.95 -5.27
C PHE A 201 -9.59 -5.44 -4.82
N LEU A 202 -10.11 -5.95 -3.71
CA LEU A 202 -11.42 -5.55 -3.18
C LEU A 202 -11.45 -4.07 -2.77
N SER A 203 -10.42 -3.60 -2.06
CA SER A 203 -10.31 -2.19 -1.72
C SER A 203 -10.18 -1.32 -2.96
N GLU A 204 -9.34 -1.74 -3.91
CA GLU A 204 -9.09 -0.95 -5.10
C GLU A 204 -10.35 -0.87 -5.97
N PHE A 205 -11.05 -1.99 -6.17
CA PHE A 205 -12.31 -2.04 -6.91
C PHE A 205 -13.37 -1.09 -6.34
N MET A 206 -13.57 -1.07 -5.02
CA MET A 206 -14.51 -0.14 -4.37
C MET A 206 -14.16 1.32 -4.68
N ILE A 207 -12.89 1.68 -4.63
CA ILE A 207 -12.42 3.05 -4.89
C ILE A 207 -12.61 3.41 -6.37
N ILE A 208 -12.36 2.47 -7.30
CA ILE A 208 -12.61 2.67 -8.74
C ILE A 208 -14.08 2.99 -8.98
N VAL A 209 -14.99 2.19 -8.43
CA VAL A 209 -16.45 2.40 -8.57
C VAL A 209 -16.83 3.80 -8.07
N ASN A 210 -16.31 4.23 -6.92
CA ASN A 210 -16.59 5.56 -6.38
C ASN A 210 -16.01 6.68 -7.26
N SER A 211 -14.80 6.51 -7.80
CA SER A 211 -14.19 7.50 -8.68
C SER A 211 -14.97 7.69 -9.99
N LEU A 212 -15.53 6.59 -10.53
CA LEU A 212 -16.36 6.57 -11.74
C LEU A 212 -17.65 7.36 -11.58
N VAL A 213 -18.25 7.33 -10.38
CA VAL A 213 -19.46 8.10 -10.06
C VAL A 213 -19.20 9.61 -10.17
N ILE A 214 -17.98 10.06 -9.87
CA ILE A 214 -17.61 11.48 -9.90
C ILE A 214 -17.27 11.93 -11.31
N SER A 215 -16.35 11.23 -12.00
CA SER A 215 -16.05 11.53 -13.39
C SER A 215 -15.55 10.30 -14.15
N LYS A 216 -16.01 10.17 -15.40
CA LYS A 216 -15.57 9.08 -16.29
C LYS A 216 -14.10 9.23 -16.70
N LEU A 217 -13.55 10.45 -16.71
CA LEU A 217 -12.15 10.71 -17.07
C LEU A 217 -11.18 10.05 -16.08
N PHE A 218 -11.55 9.96 -14.80
CA PHE A 218 -10.72 9.32 -13.78
C PHE A 218 -10.45 7.85 -14.07
N PHE A 219 -11.36 7.17 -14.78
CA PHE A 219 -11.15 5.79 -15.19
C PHE A 219 -9.88 5.61 -16.02
N PHE A 220 -9.62 6.50 -16.97
CA PHE A 220 -8.47 6.38 -17.86
C PHE A 220 -7.16 6.52 -17.08
N MET A 221 -7.09 7.47 -16.15
CA MET A 221 -5.91 7.68 -15.30
C MET A 221 -5.63 6.48 -14.40
N ILE A 222 -6.69 5.90 -13.83
CA ILE A 222 -6.59 4.69 -13.01
C ILE A 222 -6.18 3.47 -13.84
N PHE A 223 -6.69 3.35 -15.06
CA PHE A 223 -6.33 2.27 -15.97
C PHE A 223 -4.83 2.29 -16.31
N VAL A 224 -4.26 3.47 -16.58
CA VAL A 224 -2.82 3.65 -16.79
C VAL A 224 -2.03 3.21 -15.55
N TYR A 225 -2.48 3.57 -14.35
CA TYR A 225 -1.86 3.10 -13.11
C TYR A 225 -1.84 1.57 -13.02
N PHE A 226 -2.95 0.88 -13.26
CA PHE A 226 -3.00 -0.59 -13.17
C PHE A 226 -2.08 -1.27 -14.18
N LEU A 227 -1.98 -0.74 -15.40
CA LEU A 227 -1.06 -1.25 -16.40
C LEU A 227 0.40 -1.18 -15.92
N VAL A 228 0.80 -0.04 -15.38
CA VAL A 228 2.17 0.15 -14.85
C VAL A 228 2.39 -0.71 -13.60
N ALA A 229 1.38 -0.79 -12.72
CA ALA A 229 1.43 -1.57 -11.49
C ALA A 229 1.62 -3.07 -11.75
N PHE A 230 0.88 -3.58 -12.73
CA PHE A 230 0.99 -4.96 -13.17
C PHE A 230 2.32 -5.23 -13.88
N TYR A 231 2.83 -4.27 -14.67
CA TYR A 231 4.10 -4.42 -15.36
C TYR A 231 5.28 -4.58 -14.39
N TYR A 232 5.44 -3.69 -13.39
CA TYR A 232 6.58 -3.81 -12.48
C TYR A 232 6.48 -5.05 -11.57
N SER A 233 5.26 -5.45 -11.17
CA SER A 233 5.09 -6.64 -10.32
C SER A 233 5.44 -7.91 -11.09
N LEU A 234 5.00 -8.03 -12.33
CA LEU A 234 5.37 -9.14 -13.21
C LEU A 234 6.87 -9.15 -13.50
N PHE A 235 7.48 -7.99 -13.77
CA PHE A 235 8.92 -7.90 -14.01
C PHE A 235 9.72 -8.49 -12.85
N LEU A 236 9.37 -8.13 -11.60
CA LEU A 236 10.02 -8.66 -10.40
C LEU A 236 9.79 -10.15 -10.20
N ILE A 237 8.56 -10.62 -10.41
CA ILE A 237 8.25 -12.05 -10.31
C ILE A 237 9.11 -12.83 -11.30
N LEU A 238 9.14 -12.40 -12.56
CA LEU A 238 9.92 -13.09 -13.61
C LEU A 238 11.42 -13.06 -13.32
N SER A 239 11.99 -11.93 -12.90
CA SER A 239 13.40 -11.85 -12.55
C SER A 239 13.73 -12.78 -11.38
N SER A 240 12.90 -12.76 -10.33
CA SER A 240 13.10 -13.53 -9.09
C SER A 240 12.97 -15.04 -9.26
N LEU A 241 12.02 -15.50 -10.07
CA LEU A 241 11.71 -16.92 -10.18
C LEU A 241 12.69 -17.63 -11.12
N MET A 242 13.15 -16.91 -12.15
CA MET A 242 14.08 -17.44 -13.14
C MET A 242 15.51 -17.47 -12.59
N GLY A 243 16.30 -18.45 -13.02
CA GLY A 243 17.72 -18.56 -12.67
C GLY A 243 18.13 -19.98 -12.33
N LYS A 244 19.36 -20.34 -12.70
CA LYS A 244 19.92 -21.69 -12.52
C LYS A 244 20.79 -21.85 -11.27
N MET A 245 21.13 -20.75 -10.61
CA MET A 245 22.03 -20.78 -9.44
C MET A 245 21.25 -21.18 -8.19
N PHE A 246 21.80 -22.06 -7.36
CA PHE A 246 21.17 -22.40 -6.08
C PHE A 246 21.62 -21.41 -5.00
N ILE A 247 20.67 -20.72 -4.37
CA ILE A 247 20.89 -19.90 -3.18
C ILE A 247 20.23 -20.63 -2.01
N ASN A 248 20.94 -20.90 -0.92
CA ASN A 248 20.34 -21.62 0.20
C ASN A 248 19.50 -20.66 1.07
N PHE A 249 18.19 -20.57 0.84
CA PHE A 249 17.30 -19.83 1.72
C PHE A 249 16.96 -20.66 2.94
N ASN A 250 17.17 -20.08 4.12
CA ASN A 250 16.91 -20.77 5.37
C ASN A 250 15.38 -20.79 5.61
N ASN A 251 14.78 -21.98 5.57
CA ASN A 251 13.31 -22.17 5.63
C ASN A 251 12.67 -21.80 6.99
N TRP A 252 13.46 -21.45 8.02
CA TRP A 252 12.99 -21.35 9.40
C TRP A 252 12.01 -20.19 9.66
N GLY A 253 12.01 -19.14 8.83
CA GLY A 253 11.06 -18.02 8.93
C GLY A 253 9.71 -18.23 8.23
N SER A 254 9.57 -19.30 7.44
CA SER A 254 8.41 -19.50 6.55
C SER A 254 7.07 -19.65 7.28
N GLY A 255 7.05 -20.18 8.51
CA GLY A 255 5.82 -20.32 9.30
C GLY A 255 5.14 -18.98 9.63
N ILE A 256 5.92 -17.94 9.94
CA ILE A 256 5.37 -16.60 10.25
C ILE A 256 4.77 -15.98 8.98
N THR A 257 5.44 -16.15 7.84
CA THR A 257 4.95 -15.63 6.56
C THR A 257 3.61 -16.24 6.14
N MET A 258 3.39 -17.53 6.40
CA MET A 258 2.15 -18.20 6.06
C MET A 258 0.93 -17.58 6.74
N SER A 259 1.06 -17.25 8.03
CA SER A 259 -0.03 -16.59 8.77
C SER A 259 -0.42 -15.24 8.17
N THR A 260 0.57 -14.44 7.77
CA THR A 260 0.34 -13.14 7.14
C THR A 260 -0.14 -13.25 5.69
N VAL A 261 0.28 -14.26 4.93
CA VAL A 261 -0.24 -14.54 3.58
C VAL A 261 -1.71 -14.93 3.64
N LEU A 262 -2.11 -15.71 4.64
CA LEU A 262 -3.53 -16.00 4.88
C LEU A 262 -4.30 -14.71 5.16
N MET A 263 -3.77 -13.81 6.00
CA MET A 263 -4.42 -12.52 6.28
C MET A 263 -4.54 -11.63 5.02
N MET A 264 -3.57 -11.68 4.12
CA MET A 264 -3.58 -10.94 2.85
C MET A 264 -4.69 -11.39 1.89
N PHE A 265 -5.07 -12.68 1.95
CA PHE A 265 -6.15 -13.27 1.15
C PHE A 265 -7.44 -13.51 1.95
N ASN A 266 -7.49 -13.13 3.22
CA ASN A 266 -8.67 -13.32 4.06
C ASN A 266 -9.79 -12.35 3.66
N VAL A 267 -10.55 -12.77 2.64
CA VAL A 267 -11.82 -12.17 2.19
C VAL A 267 -12.84 -12.13 3.33
N PHE A 268 -12.71 -12.97 4.37
CA PHE A 268 -13.58 -13.00 5.55
C PHE A 268 -13.73 -11.65 6.28
N TRP A 269 -12.79 -10.72 6.13
CA TRP A 269 -12.99 -9.36 6.66
C TRP A 269 -14.20 -8.65 6.05
N LEU A 270 -14.61 -8.99 4.82
CA LEU A 270 -15.79 -8.41 4.16
C LEU A 270 -17.09 -8.67 4.90
N SER A 271 -17.24 -9.81 5.58
CA SER A 271 -18.46 -10.09 6.35
C SER A 271 -18.58 -9.21 7.61
N VAL A 272 -17.52 -8.51 8.01
CA VAL A 272 -17.54 -7.54 9.11
C VAL A 272 -17.99 -6.15 8.62
N PHE A 273 -18.05 -5.90 7.30
CA PHE A 273 -18.47 -4.62 6.73
C PHE A 273 -19.91 -4.61 6.19
N TYR A 274 -20.61 -5.75 6.27
CA TYR A 274 -22.04 -5.89 5.98
C TYR A 274 -22.87 -5.92 7.26
#